data_AF-A0A535E2Z6-F1
#
_entry.id   AF-A0A535E2Z6-F1
#
_cell.length_a   1.000
_cell.length_b   1.000
_cell.length_c   1.000
_cell.angle_alpha   90.00
_cell.angle_beta   90.00
_cell.angle_gamma   90.00
#
_symmetry.space_group_name_H-M   'P 1'
#
loop_
_entity.id
_entity.type
_entity.pdbx_description
1 polymer ?
#
loop_
_entity_poly.entity_id
_entity_poly.type
_entity_poly.pdbx_seq_one_letter_code
_entity_poly.pdbx_strand_id
1 'polypeptide(L)'
;MREGLAREFPGALRAAAWARARVGRRLVLWGEPVVWATISGIGAGFLVASVVQAVVGLTNEAIHALRAPTPFPLFPLVTISGTAAAAAVALGTGGLVALALDLVYVAIGIALRVPGVITACGRSGGALPLPDPDQCTAVGFLASLWPQFLGIGLGIVLARTSLMTRGGGTNSLLRVSGGLALALFVVNAAWGIAVAQSGYAAETAGGSTSALTIAAGIVAAAVAAGVLAAQLPRGVRNAAIVAAVWLVPWFALQVPFASRSLAESIAAENVIAIVTFIVIEPIAAAFLVLSAAVASRARFIPRDPG
;
A
#
# COMPACT_ATOMS: atom_id res chain seq x y z
N MET A 1 -38.72 -1.97 1.10
CA MET A 1 -37.60 -2.23 0.15
C MET A 1 -36.76 -3.48 0.44
N ARG A 2 -36.54 -3.91 1.70
CA ARG A 2 -35.73 -5.11 2.00
C ARG A 2 -36.36 -6.45 1.59
N GLU A 3 -37.68 -6.51 1.47
CA GLU A 3 -38.41 -7.76 1.18
C GLU A 3 -38.38 -8.17 -0.30
N GLY A 4 -38.25 -7.21 -1.22
CA GLY A 4 -38.16 -7.49 -2.66
C GLY A 4 -36.81 -8.12 -3.04
N LEU A 5 -35.71 -7.54 -2.56
CA LEU A 5 -34.34 -8.05 -2.75
C LEU A 5 -34.13 -9.46 -2.16
N ALA A 6 -34.92 -9.84 -1.14
CA ALA A 6 -34.84 -11.15 -0.52
C ALA A 6 -35.41 -12.28 -1.37
N ARG A 7 -36.31 -11.96 -2.31
CA ARG A 7 -36.86 -12.93 -3.25
C ARG A 7 -35.98 -13.13 -4.48
N GLU A 8 -35.31 -12.08 -4.94
CA GLU A 8 -34.50 -12.15 -6.18
C GLU A 8 -33.11 -12.75 -5.95
N PHE A 9 -32.47 -12.52 -4.80
CA PHE A 9 -31.09 -13.01 -4.55
C PHE A 9 -30.93 -13.68 -3.17
N PRO A 10 -31.62 -14.80 -2.91
CA PRO A 10 -31.50 -15.53 -1.65
C PRO A 10 -30.07 -16.03 -1.40
N GLY A 11 -29.31 -16.34 -2.45
CA GLY A 11 -27.90 -16.72 -2.38
C GLY A 11 -26.99 -15.58 -1.91
N ALA A 12 -27.21 -14.35 -2.38
CA ALA A 12 -26.42 -13.19 -1.97
C ALA A 12 -26.69 -12.82 -0.50
N LEU A 13 -27.95 -12.94 -0.06
CA LEU A 13 -28.28 -12.74 1.36
C LEU A 13 -27.74 -13.85 2.26
N ARG A 14 -27.73 -15.10 1.81
CA ARG A 14 -27.07 -16.20 2.54
C ARG A 14 -25.56 -16.02 2.57
N ALA A 15 -24.93 -15.59 1.48
CA ALA A 15 -23.50 -15.27 1.46
C ALA A 15 -23.19 -14.10 2.39
N ALA A 16 -24.02 -13.05 2.40
CA ALA A 16 -23.88 -11.92 3.33
C ALA A 16 -24.15 -12.32 4.78
N ALA A 17 -25.12 -13.21 5.05
CA ALA A 17 -25.43 -13.72 6.38
C ALA A 17 -24.35 -14.68 6.88
N TRP A 18 -23.83 -15.55 6.01
CA TRP A 18 -22.71 -16.45 6.28
C TRP A 18 -21.40 -15.68 6.51
N ALA A 19 -21.16 -14.64 5.70
CA ALA A 19 -20.06 -13.70 5.92
C ALA A 19 -20.24 -12.98 7.26
N ARG A 20 -21.44 -12.46 7.59
CA ARG A 20 -21.73 -11.87 8.91
C ARG A 20 -21.58 -12.87 10.06
N ALA A 21 -21.89 -14.14 9.86
CA ALA A 21 -21.78 -15.17 10.90
C ALA A 21 -20.31 -15.58 11.16
N ARG A 22 -19.47 -15.67 10.12
CA ARG A 22 -18.02 -15.93 10.28
C ARG A 22 -17.23 -14.69 10.68
N VAL A 23 -17.57 -13.52 10.13
CA VAL A 23 -17.04 -12.19 10.52
C VAL A 23 -17.65 -11.72 11.86
N GLY A 24 -18.68 -12.42 12.34
CA GLY A 24 -19.28 -12.27 13.68
C GLY A 24 -18.31 -12.57 14.83
N ARG A 25 -17.12 -13.12 14.53
CA ARG A 25 -15.90 -12.84 15.31
C ARG A 25 -15.47 -11.39 15.06
N ARG A 26 -16.24 -10.50 15.68
CA ARG A 26 -16.11 -9.03 15.75
C ARG A 26 -14.68 -8.55 15.49
N LEU A 27 -14.49 -7.77 14.43
CA LEU A 27 -13.33 -6.88 14.29
C LEU A 27 -13.48 -5.80 15.37
N VAL A 28 -12.88 -6.07 16.53
CA VAL A 28 -12.79 -5.10 17.61
C VAL A 28 -11.79 -4.03 17.16
N LEU A 29 -12.29 -2.85 16.82
CA LEU A 29 -11.46 -1.70 16.51
C LEU A 29 -11.50 -0.75 17.69
N TRP A 30 -10.32 -0.50 18.21
CA TRP A 30 -10.12 -0.03 19.57
C TRP A 30 -10.08 1.49 19.64
N GLY A 31 -10.46 2.08 20.78
CA GLY A 31 -10.26 3.51 21.01
C GLY A 31 -8.76 3.80 21.17
N GLU A 32 -8.15 4.43 20.17
CA GLU A 32 -6.73 4.78 20.18
C GLU A 32 -6.52 6.30 20.12
N PRO A 33 -5.38 6.83 20.59
CA PRO A 33 -5.00 8.21 20.34
C PRO A 33 -5.06 8.50 18.84
N VAL A 34 -5.56 9.68 18.47
CA VAL A 34 -5.85 10.09 17.09
C VAL A 34 -4.69 9.78 16.13
N VAL A 35 -3.46 10.06 16.53
CA VAL A 35 -2.26 9.79 15.72
C VAL A 35 -2.07 8.29 15.46
N TRP A 36 -2.20 7.45 16.49
CA TRP A 36 -2.07 6.00 16.34
C TRP A 36 -3.22 5.37 15.57
N ALA A 37 -4.44 5.89 15.73
CA ALA A 37 -5.59 5.51 14.92
C ALA A 37 -5.36 5.82 13.43
N THR A 38 -4.77 6.98 13.13
CA THR A 38 -4.41 7.37 11.75
C THR A 38 -3.34 6.45 11.18
N ILE A 39 -2.25 6.22 11.92
CA ILE A 39 -1.18 5.28 11.50
C ILE A 39 -1.77 3.89 11.27
N SER A 40 -2.66 3.42 12.15
CA SER A 40 -3.31 2.12 11.99
C SER A 40 -4.24 2.07 10.78
N GLY A 41 -4.92 3.19 10.45
CA GLY A 41 -5.70 3.35 9.23
C GLY A 41 -4.82 3.18 7.99
N ILE A 42 -3.76 3.97 7.88
CA ILE A 42 -2.77 3.88 6.78
C ILE A 42 -2.23 2.44 6.68
N GLY A 43 -1.90 1.83 7.81
CA GLY A 43 -1.42 0.46 7.88
C GLY A 43 -2.42 -0.60 7.44
N ALA A 44 -3.72 -0.38 7.68
CA ALA A 44 -4.78 -1.26 7.18
C ALA A 44 -4.92 -1.13 5.66
N GLY A 45 -4.88 0.11 5.15
CA GLY A 45 -4.90 0.37 3.72
C GLY A 45 -3.73 -0.29 2.99
N PHE A 46 -2.52 -0.19 3.56
CA PHE A 46 -1.33 -0.86 3.02
C PHE A 46 -1.51 -2.37 2.92
N LEU A 47 -1.90 -3.04 4.01
CA LEU A 47 -2.06 -4.50 4.02
C LEU A 47 -3.15 -4.98 3.06
N VAL A 48 -4.31 -4.29 3.05
CA VAL A 48 -5.42 -4.65 2.14
C VAL A 48 -5.03 -4.42 0.69
N ALA A 49 -4.38 -3.29 0.39
CA ALA A 49 -3.87 -3.02 -0.95
C ALA A 49 -2.86 -4.09 -1.40
N SER A 50 -1.91 -4.49 -0.55
CA SER A 50 -0.94 -5.55 -0.90
C SER A 50 -1.62 -6.89 -1.22
N VAL A 51 -2.61 -7.30 -0.41
CA VAL A 51 -3.34 -8.54 -0.67
C VAL A 51 -4.13 -8.45 -1.98
N VAL A 52 -4.85 -7.36 -2.20
CA VAL A 52 -5.65 -7.17 -3.42
C VAL A 52 -4.75 -7.04 -4.65
N GLN A 53 -3.58 -6.40 -4.52
CA GLN A 53 -2.59 -6.29 -5.59
C GLN A 53 -2.06 -7.66 -6.00
N ALA A 54 -1.79 -8.55 -5.04
CA ALA A 54 -1.39 -9.92 -5.35
C ALA A 54 -2.51 -10.67 -6.10
N VAL A 55 -3.76 -10.55 -5.64
CA VAL A 55 -4.92 -11.18 -6.31
C VAL A 55 -5.10 -10.64 -7.72
N VAL A 56 -5.03 -9.31 -7.90
CA VAL A 56 -5.14 -8.65 -9.21
C VAL A 56 -4.00 -9.10 -10.12
N GLY A 57 -2.77 -9.17 -9.61
CA GLY A 57 -1.60 -9.66 -10.35
C GLY A 57 -1.77 -11.08 -10.86
N LEU A 58 -2.12 -12.01 -9.96
CA LEU A 58 -2.37 -13.41 -10.32
C LEU A 58 -3.55 -13.56 -11.30
N THR A 59 -4.60 -12.75 -11.11
CA THR A 59 -5.77 -12.76 -12.01
C THR A 59 -5.39 -12.28 -13.40
N ASN A 60 -4.59 -11.20 -13.49
CA ASN A 60 -4.13 -10.69 -14.77
C ASN A 60 -3.25 -11.70 -15.51
N GLU A 61 -2.33 -12.36 -14.78
CA GLU A 61 -1.51 -13.44 -15.30
C GLU A 61 -2.35 -14.62 -15.80
N ALA A 62 -3.38 -15.03 -15.06
CA ALA A 62 -4.30 -16.09 -15.48
C ALA A 62 -5.10 -15.69 -16.73
N ILE A 63 -5.60 -14.46 -16.80
CA ILE A 63 -6.34 -13.95 -17.97
C ILE A 63 -5.44 -13.93 -19.22
N HIS A 64 -4.20 -13.46 -19.08
CA HIS A 64 -3.22 -13.49 -20.17
C HIS A 64 -2.91 -14.92 -20.63
N ALA A 65 -2.72 -15.85 -19.70
CA ALA A 65 -2.50 -17.26 -20.02
C ALA A 65 -3.69 -17.88 -20.78
N LEU A 66 -4.91 -17.47 -20.45
CA LEU A 66 -6.14 -17.92 -21.10
C LEU A 66 -6.47 -17.15 -22.40
N ARG A 67 -5.67 -16.13 -22.78
CA ARG A 67 -5.94 -15.22 -23.91
C ARG A 67 -7.35 -14.63 -23.89
N ALA A 68 -7.92 -14.47 -22.70
CA ALA A 68 -9.26 -13.91 -22.55
C ALA A 68 -9.19 -12.37 -22.58
N PRO A 69 -10.16 -11.68 -23.22
CA PRO A 69 -10.24 -10.23 -23.12
C PRO A 69 -10.54 -9.84 -21.67
N THR A 70 -9.76 -8.91 -21.12
CA THR A 70 -10.07 -8.31 -19.82
C THR A 70 -11.29 -7.38 -19.98
N PRO A 71 -12.43 -7.68 -19.34
CA PRO A 71 -13.64 -6.88 -19.55
C PRO A 71 -13.54 -5.48 -18.92
N PHE A 72 -12.64 -5.27 -17.96
CA PHE A 72 -12.39 -3.99 -17.29
C PHE A 72 -10.99 -3.96 -16.64
N PRO A 73 -10.41 -2.77 -16.41
CA PRO A 73 -9.14 -2.64 -15.70
C PRO A 73 -9.28 -3.07 -14.23
N LEU A 74 -8.42 -4.00 -13.79
CA LEU A 74 -8.45 -4.57 -12.43
C LEU A 74 -7.61 -3.77 -11.41
N PHE A 75 -6.59 -3.03 -11.86
CA PHE A 75 -5.69 -2.25 -11.00
C PHE A 75 -6.39 -1.23 -10.09
N PRO A 76 -7.46 -0.51 -10.53
CA PRO A 76 -8.21 0.39 -9.65
C PRO A 76 -8.75 -0.25 -8.36
N LEU A 77 -8.98 -1.58 -8.36
CA LEU A 77 -9.44 -2.31 -7.17
C LEU A 77 -8.44 -2.24 -6.02
N VAL A 78 -7.13 -2.17 -6.31
CA VAL A 78 -6.08 -2.02 -5.30
C VAL A 78 -6.25 -0.71 -4.56
N THR A 79 -6.41 0.40 -5.30
CA THR A 79 -6.60 1.73 -4.73
C THR A 79 -7.92 1.83 -3.97
N ILE A 80 -9.02 1.33 -4.52
CA ILE A 80 -10.35 1.36 -3.89
C ILE A 80 -10.32 0.60 -2.57
N SER A 81 -9.82 -0.63 -2.57
CA SER A 81 -9.80 -1.49 -1.38
C SER A 81 -8.87 -0.96 -0.30
N GLY A 82 -7.68 -0.49 -0.66
CA GLY A 82 -6.72 0.10 0.27
C GLY A 82 -7.25 1.37 0.92
N THR A 83 -7.78 2.31 0.12
CA THR A 83 -8.33 3.57 0.66
C THR A 83 -9.61 3.36 1.45
N ALA A 84 -10.45 2.38 1.07
CA ALA A 84 -11.61 1.99 1.86
C ALA A 84 -11.22 1.40 3.22
N ALA A 85 -10.23 0.52 3.26
CA ALA A 85 -9.74 -0.05 4.50
C ALA A 85 -9.12 1.03 5.42
N ALA A 86 -8.33 1.94 4.85
CA ALA A 86 -7.74 3.05 5.58
C ALA A 86 -8.80 3.96 6.20
N ALA A 87 -9.75 4.46 5.39
CA ALA A 87 -10.82 5.33 5.85
C ALA A 87 -11.73 4.63 6.88
N ALA A 88 -12.06 3.35 6.65
CA ALA A 88 -12.90 2.59 7.58
C ALA A 88 -12.23 2.40 8.95
N VAL A 89 -10.94 2.08 8.97
CA VAL A 89 -10.18 1.87 10.20
C VAL A 89 -9.90 3.19 10.92
N ALA A 90 -9.50 4.24 10.20
CA ALA A 90 -9.27 5.56 10.78
C ALA A 90 -10.53 6.11 11.43
N LEU A 91 -11.67 6.06 10.72
CA LEU A 91 -12.96 6.50 11.25
C LEU A 91 -13.47 5.59 12.39
N GLY A 92 -13.27 4.27 12.28
CA GLY A 92 -13.71 3.30 13.27
C GLY A 92 -12.95 3.39 14.60
N THR A 93 -11.64 3.65 14.56
CA THR A 93 -10.75 3.65 15.75
C THR A 93 -10.55 5.03 16.37
N GLY A 94 -10.38 6.07 15.55
CA GLY A 94 -10.04 7.44 15.99
C GLY A 94 -11.09 8.49 15.67
N GLY A 95 -12.21 8.10 15.06
CA GLY A 95 -13.30 9.02 14.71
C GLY A 95 -12.96 9.97 13.57
N LEU A 96 -13.71 11.08 13.48
CA LEU A 96 -13.60 12.03 12.37
C LEU A 96 -12.24 12.71 12.29
N VAL A 97 -11.55 12.93 13.43
CA VAL A 97 -10.24 13.60 13.45
C VAL A 97 -9.17 12.69 12.83
N ALA A 98 -9.17 11.38 13.14
CA ALA A 98 -8.25 10.45 12.51
C ALA A 98 -8.53 10.27 11.02
N LEU A 99 -9.81 10.27 10.63
CA LEU A 99 -10.18 10.30 9.20
C LEU A 99 -9.67 11.57 8.52
N ALA A 100 -9.80 12.74 9.16
CA ALA A 100 -9.30 13.99 8.60
C ALA A 100 -7.77 13.95 8.39
N LEU A 101 -7.01 13.39 9.34
CA LEU A 101 -5.57 13.21 9.18
C LEU A 101 -5.21 12.22 8.06
N ASP A 102 -5.97 11.13 7.91
CA ASP A 102 -5.82 10.20 6.79
C ASP A 102 -6.09 10.88 5.44
N LEU A 103 -7.12 11.73 5.37
CA LEU A 103 -7.42 12.54 4.18
C LEU A 103 -6.31 13.56 3.89
N VAL A 104 -5.71 14.18 4.92
CA VAL A 104 -4.54 15.06 4.76
C VAL A 104 -3.36 14.28 4.21
N TYR A 105 -3.09 13.08 4.73
CA TYR A 105 -2.06 12.17 4.20
C TYR A 105 -2.29 11.86 2.72
N VAL A 106 -3.53 11.53 2.34
CA VAL A 106 -3.92 11.30 0.93
C VAL A 106 -3.71 12.57 0.08
N ALA A 107 -4.14 13.73 0.57
CA ALA A 107 -4.00 15.01 -0.14
C ALA A 107 -2.52 15.38 -0.38
N ILE A 108 -1.67 15.19 0.63
CA ILE A 108 -0.21 15.37 0.49
C ILE A 108 0.34 14.41 -0.56
N GLY A 109 -0.10 13.15 -0.57
CA GLY A 109 0.30 12.17 -1.58
C GLY A 109 -0.11 12.57 -3.00
N ILE A 110 -1.30 13.13 -3.18
CA ILE A 110 -1.76 13.66 -4.46
C ILE A 110 -0.89 14.86 -4.88
N ALA A 111 -0.66 15.82 -3.97
CA ALA A 111 0.15 17.00 -4.25
C ALA A 111 1.59 16.63 -4.66
N LEU A 112 2.20 15.65 -4.00
CA LEU A 112 3.55 15.17 -4.32
C LEU A 112 3.64 14.41 -5.65
N ARG A 113 2.52 13.92 -6.19
CA ARG A 113 2.48 13.29 -7.53
C ARG A 113 2.45 14.32 -8.65
N VAL A 114 1.93 15.53 -8.40
CA VAL A 114 1.75 16.57 -9.43
C VAL A 114 3.03 16.89 -10.21
N PRO A 115 4.20 17.12 -9.57
CA PRO A 115 5.44 17.38 -10.30
C PRO A 115 5.86 16.22 -11.23
N GLY A 116 5.66 14.98 -10.79
CA GLY A 116 5.93 13.78 -11.60
C GLY A 116 5.04 13.71 -12.84
N VAL A 117 3.76 14.03 -12.69
CA VAL A 117 2.82 14.07 -13.82
C VAL A 117 3.16 15.19 -14.80
N ILE A 118 3.46 16.40 -14.31
CA ILE A 118 3.84 17.54 -15.16
C ILE A 118 5.10 17.22 -15.97
N THR A 119 6.12 16.65 -15.34
CA THR A 119 7.38 16.28 -16.01
C THR A 119 7.17 15.17 -17.05
N ALA A 120 6.34 14.17 -16.76
CA ALA A 120 5.99 13.12 -17.71
C ALA A 120 5.20 13.67 -18.91
N CYS A 121 4.23 14.56 -18.68
CA CYS A 121 3.44 15.21 -19.72
C CYS A 121 4.29 16.13 -20.61
N GLY A 122 5.24 16.86 -20.02
CA GLY A 122 6.21 17.67 -20.77
C GLY A 122 7.10 16.83 -21.68
N ARG A 123 7.57 15.66 -21.20
CA ARG A 123 8.42 14.74 -22.01
C ARG A 123 7.67 13.96 -23.08
N SER A 124 6.39 13.69 -22.86
CA SER A 124 5.54 12.95 -23.82
C SER A 124 4.86 13.84 -24.86
N GLY A 125 5.15 15.14 -24.89
CA GLY A 125 4.53 16.08 -25.83
C GLY A 125 3.04 16.34 -25.55
N GLY A 126 2.59 16.14 -24.31
CA GLY A 126 1.21 16.38 -23.89
C GLY A 126 0.23 15.24 -24.18
N ALA A 127 0.69 14.08 -24.64
CA ALA A 127 -0.15 12.90 -24.85
C ALA A 127 0.53 11.65 -24.28
N LEU A 128 -0.05 11.08 -23.23
CA LEU A 128 0.33 9.76 -22.74
C LEU A 128 -0.56 8.72 -23.43
N PRO A 129 -0.01 7.71 -24.13
CA PRO A 129 -0.78 6.65 -24.78
C PRO A 129 -1.24 5.61 -23.75
N LEU A 130 -1.91 6.07 -22.69
CA LEU A 130 -2.49 5.22 -21.65
C LEU A 130 -4.00 5.18 -21.84
N PRO A 131 -4.67 4.03 -21.61
CA PRO A 131 -6.13 3.89 -21.74
C PRO A 131 -6.93 4.63 -20.64
N ASP A 132 -6.30 5.56 -19.92
CA ASP A 132 -6.82 6.30 -18.77
C ASP A 132 -7.14 7.75 -19.15
N PRO A 133 -7.97 8.48 -18.36
CA PRO A 133 -8.22 9.91 -18.61
C PRO A 133 -6.92 10.69 -18.70
N ASP A 134 -6.84 11.62 -19.66
CA ASP A 134 -5.62 12.37 -19.95
C ASP A 134 -5.11 13.15 -18.73
N GLN A 135 -4.12 12.57 -18.05
CA GLN A 135 -3.55 13.08 -16.81
C GLN A 135 -2.77 14.39 -17.04
N CYS A 136 -2.53 14.78 -18.29
CA CYS A 136 -1.87 16.02 -18.65
C CYS A 136 -2.79 17.25 -18.56
N THR A 137 -4.10 17.05 -18.38
CA THR A 137 -5.05 18.11 -18.06
C THR A 137 -5.45 18.06 -16.59
N ALA A 138 -5.78 19.21 -16.00
CA ALA A 138 -6.27 19.25 -14.61
C ALA A 138 -7.53 18.39 -14.42
N VAL A 139 -8.42 18.39 -15.41
CA VAL A 139 -9.68 17.61 -15.38
C VAL A 139 -9.39 16.11 -15.48
N GLY A 140 -8.52 15.67 -16.40
CA GLY A 140 -8.16 14.26 -16.51
C GLY A 140 -7.33 13.75 -15.33
N PHE A 141 -6.47 14.59 -14.74
CA PHE A 141 -5.81 14.28 -13.47
C PHE A 141 -6.83 14.06 -12.34
N LEU A 142 -7.79 14.98 -12.15
CA LEU A 142 -8.85 14.79 -11.15
C LEU A 142 -9.73 13.57 -11.44
N ALA A 143 -10.05 13.34 -12.72
CA ALA A 143 -10.80 12.15 -13.14
C ALA A 143 -10.04 10.86 -12.79
N SER A 144 -8.70 10.83 -12.93
CA SER A 144 -7.88 9.67 -12.57
C SER A 144 -7.90 9.33 -11.08
N LEU A 145 -8.29 10.26 -10.21
CA LEU A 145 -8.42 10.05 -8.76
C LEU A 145 -9.74 9.37 -8.36
N TRP A 146 -10.63 9.07 -9.31
CA TRP A 146 -11.92 8.39 -9.04
C TRP A 146 -11.82 7.14 -8.14
N PRO A 147 -10.80 6.24 -8.27
CA PRO A 147 -10.73 5.04 -7.43
C PRO A 147 -10.49 5.40 -5.96
N GLN A 148 -9.73 6.46 -5.71
CA GLN A 148 -9.38 6.95 -4.38
C GLN A 148 -10.61 7.56 -3.68
N PHE A 149 -11.39 8.37 -4.41
CA PHE A 149 -12.64 8.95 -3.88
C PHE A 149 -13.70 7.89 -3.61
N LEU A 150 -13.88 6.92 -4.52
CA LEU A 150 -14.80 5.81 -4.30
C LEU A 150 -14.42 4.96 -3.09
N GLY A 151 -13.12 4.65 -2.93
CA GLY A 151 -12.65 3.88 -1.79
C GLY A 151 -12.87 4.63 -0.47
N ILE A 152 -12.57 5.93 -0.39
CA ILE A 152 -12.88 6.76 0.79
C ILE A 152 -14.38 6.69 1.12
N GLY A 153 -15.25 6.89 0.13
CA GLY A 153 -16.70 6.83 0.30
C GLY A 153 -17.17 5.46 0.82
N LEU A 154 -16.66 4.38 0.22
CA LEU A 154 -16.94 3.00 0.65
C LEU A 154 -16.49 2.77 2.10
N GLY A 155 -15.30 3.23 2.46
CA GLY A 155 -14.74 3.11 3.80
C GLY A 155 -15.58 3.81 4.86
N ILE A 156 -16.09 5.01 4.56
CA ILE A 156 -16.99 5.75 5.45
C ILE A 156 -18.32 4.99 5.66
N VAL A 157 -18.90 4.44 4.58
CA VAL A 157 -20.14 3.65 4.66
C VAL A 157 -19.91 2.36 5.48
N LEU A 158 -18.79 1.68 5.26
CA LEU A 158 -18.42 0.46 6.00
C LEU A 158 -18.23 0.74 7.50
N ALA A 159 -17.57 1.84 7.86
CA ALA A 159 -17.41 2.22 9.27
C ALA A 159 -18.75 2.54 9.96
N ARG A 160 -19.71 3.11 9.23
CA ARG A 160 -21.04 3.47 9.76
C ARG A 160 -22.00 2.28 9.89
N THR A 161 -21.77 1.17 9.18
CA THR A 161 -22.71 0.03 9.11
C THR A 161 -22.54 -1.02 10.21
N SER A 162 -21.93 -0.68 11.35
CA SER A 162 -21.99 -1.44 12.62
C SER A 162 -21.35 -2.84 12.67
N LEU A 163 -20.41 -3.16 11.78
CA LEU A 163 -19.58 -4.38 11.89
C LEU A 163 -18.37 -4.24 12.85
N MET A 164 -18.15 -3.04 13.41
CA MET A 164 -16.99 -2.72 14.24
C MET A 164 -17.43 -2.48 15.68
N THR A 165 -17.07 -3.37 16.61
CA THR A 165 -17.28 -3.14 18.05
C THR A 165 -16.08 -2.42 18.65
N ARG A 166 -16.30 -1.36 19.42
CA ARG A 166 -15.25 -0.69 20.19
C ARG A 166 -14.83 -1.53 21.39
N GLY A 167 -13.55 -1.84 21.50
CA GLY A 167 -12.92 -2.32 22.73
C GLY A 167 -11.79 -1.38 23.16
N GLY A 168 -11.23 -1.53 24.37
CA GLY A 168 -9.98 -0.84 24.77
C GLY A 168 -8.71 -1.70 24.57
N GLY A 169 -7.78 -1.26 23.70
CA GLY A 169 -6.60 -2.06 23.32
C GLY A 169 -5.79 -1.48 22.14
N THR A 170 -4.54 -1.90 21.97
CA THR A 170 -3.58 -1.39 20.96
C THR A 170 -3.40 -2.37 19.79
N ASN A 171 -3.63 -1.94 18.54
CA ASN A 171 -3.43 -2.77 17.35
C ASN A 171 -1.99 -2.68 16.82
N SER A 172 -1.08 -3.41 17.47
CA SER A 172 0.34 -3.35 17.16
C SER A 172 0.70 -3.81 15.75
N LEU A 173 -0.11 -4.64 15.08
CA LEU A 173 0.14 -5.05 13.69
C LEU A 173 -0.08 -3.88 12.73
N LEU A 174 -1.23 -3.22 12.83
CA LEU A 174 -1.58 -2.08 11.98
C LEU A 174 -0.66 -0.88 12.19
N ARG A 175 -0.13 -0.71 13.40
CA ARG A 175 0.86 0.34 13.69
C ARG A 175 2.21 0.08 13.01
N VAL A 176 2.64 -1.19 12.95
CA VAL A 176 3.87 -1.57 12.23
C VAL A 176 3.70 -1.38 10.74
N SER A 177 2.58 -1.86 10.16
CA SER A 177 2.32 -1.66 8.72
C SER A 177 2.14 -0.19 8.38
N GLY A 178 1.48 0.59 9.24
CA GLY A 178 1.33 2.03 9.06
C GLY A 178 2.65 2.79 9.14
N GLY A 179 3.52 2.42 10.08
CA GLY A 179 4.88 2.97 10.18
C GLY A 179 5.72 2.66 8.94
N LEU A 180 5.65 1.43 8.44
CA LEU A 180 6.30 1.06 7.17
C LEU A 180 5.75 1.87 5.99
N ALA A 181 4.43 1.96 5.85
CA ALA A 181 3.78 2.69 4.77
C ALA A 181 4.15 4.19 4.79
N LEU A 182 4.20 4.81 5.97
CA LEU A 182 4.66 6.19 6.14
C LEU A 182 6.14 6.36 5.79
N ALA A 183 7.00 5.46 6.23
CA ALA A 183 8.43 5.52 5.93
C ALA A 183 8.69 5.36 4.42
N LEU A 184 8.01 4.41 3.77
CA LEU A 184 8.05 4.23 2.31
C LEU A 184 7.49 5.46 1.57
N PHE A 185 6.41 6.06 2.09
CA PHE A 185 5.84 7.28 1.53
C PHE A 185 6.87 8.43 1.54
N VAL A 186 7.55 8.66 2.66
CA VAL A 186 8.57 9.70 2.78
C VAL A 186 9.74 9.46 1.83
N VAL A 187 10.22 8.22 1.74
CA VAL A 187 11.30 7.85 0.80
C VAL A 187 10.89 8.11 -0.64
N ASN A 188 9.71 7.65 -1.05
CA ASN A 188 9.21 7.84 -2.41
C ASN A 188 8.94 9.32 -2.73
N ALA A 189 8.47 10.10 -1.76
CA ALA A 189 8.27 11.54 -1.89
C ALA A 189 9.60 12.27 -2.09
N ALA A 190 10.58 12.02 -1.21
CA ALA A 190 11.92 12.61 -1.30
C ALA A 190 12.59 12.25 -2.63
N TRP A 191 12.43 11.00 -3.06
CA TRP A 191 12.89 10.53 -4.36
C TRP A 191 12.23 11.29 -5.52
N GLY A 192 10.90 11.37 -5.54
CA GLY A 192 10.15 12.07 -6.60
C GLY A 192 10.53 13.54 -6.71
N ILE A 193 10.76 14.22 -5.58
CA ILE A 193 11.24 15.60 -5.54
C ILE A 193 12.66 15.69 -6.12
N ALA A 194 13.57 14.81 -5.71
CA ALA A 194 14.95 14.80 -6.19
C ALA A 194 15.03 14.57 -7.71
N VAL A 195 14.20 13.67 -8.26
CA VAL A 195 14.10 13.43 -9.71
C VAL A 195 13.51 14.63 -10.45
N ALA A 196 12.47 15.26 -9.89
CA ALA A 196 11.88 16.46 -10.50
C ALA A 196 12.89 17.63 -10.56
N GLN A 197 13.75 17.76 -9.54
CA GLN A 197 14.82 18.76 -9.50
C GLN A 197 15.98 18.41 -10.44
N SER A 198 16.34 17.13 -10.55
CA SER A 198 17.41 16.68 -11.43
C SER A 198 17.01 16.74 -12.91
N GLY A 199 15.73 16.81 -13.25
CA GLY A 199 15.24 17.10 -14.60
C GLY A 199 15.74 18.42 -15.21
N TYR A 200 16.31 19.32 -14.40
CA TYR A 200 16.98 20.55 -14.85
C TYR A 200 18.51 20.40 -15.01
N ALA A 201 19.12 19.27 -14.64
CA ALA A 201 20.59 19.08 -14.64
C ALA A 201 21.10 17.66 -15.01
N ALA A 202 20.24 16.67 -15.22
CA ALA A 202 20.62 15.24 -15.23
C ALA A 202 20.31 14.49 -16.53
N GLU A 203 20.72 15.04 -17.68
CA GLU A 203 20.95 14.19 -18.86
C GLU A 203 22.24 13.35 -18.75
N THR A 204 23.07 13.55 -17.71
CA THR A 204 24.43 12.97 -17.65
C THR A 204 24.73 12.05 -16.44
N ALA A 205 23.83 11.91 -15.46
CA ALA A 205 23.99 10.96 -14.36
C ALA A 205 23.02 9.78 -14.53
N GLY A 206 23.51 8.69 -15.12
CA GLY A 206 22.71 7.54 -15.59
C GLY A 206 21.77 6.91 -14.57
N GLY A 207 20.70 6.28 -15.06
CA GLY A 207 19.61 5.71 -14.26
C GLY A 207 20.00 4.72 -13.16
N SER A 208 21.23 4.20 -13.15
CA SER A 208 21.78 3.28 -12.13
C SER A 208 21.98 3.93 -10.76
N THR A 209 22.50 5.16 -10.68
CA THR A 209 22.67 5.89 -9.40
C THR A 209 21.31 6.20 -8.77
N SER A 210 20.32 6.41 -9.63
CA SER A 210 18.98 6.74 -9.24
C SER A 210 18.26 5.55 -8.57
N ALA A 211 18.41 4.37 -9.16
CA ALA A 211 17.80 3.13 -8.69
C ALA A 211 18.38 2.65 -7.34
N LEU A 212 19.71 2.78 -7.17
CA LEU A 212 20.42 2.45 -5.91
C LEU A 212 20.03 3.37 -4.75
N THR A 213 19.73 4.64 -5.03
CA THR A 213 19.35 5.60 -3.98
C THR A 213 17.95 5.30 -3.44
N ILE A 214 17.00 4.96 -4.32
CA ILE A 214 15.68 4.45 -3.92
C ILE A 214 15.84 3.16 -3.11
N ALA A 215 16.70 2.24 -3.58
CA ALA A 215 16.97 0.97 -2.91
C ALA A 215 17.36 1.15 -1.45
N ALA A 216 18.36 1.98 -1.22
CA ALA A 216 18.85 2.31 0.11
C ALA A 216 17.76 2.96 0.97
N GLY A 217 16.95 3.83 0.36
CA GLY A 217 15.78 4.43 1.02
C GLY A 217 14.74 3.39 1.47
N ILE A 218 14.38 2.44 0.62
CA ILE A 218 13.41 1.38 0.95
C ILE A 218 13.93 0.53 2.11
N VAL A 219 15.22 0.17 2.09
CA VAL A 219 15.85 -0.57 3.20
C VAL A 219 15.85 0.26 4.49
N ALA A 220 16.17 1.56 4.41
CA ALA A 220 16.13 2.45 5.57
C ALA A 220 14.72 2.59 6.15
N ALA A 221 13.69 2.69 5.30
CA ALA A 221 12.29 2.70 5.71
C ALA A 221 11.90 1.41 6.45
N ALA A 222 12.33 0.26 5.92
CA ALA A 222 12.13 -1.04 6.55
C ALA A 222 12.81 -1.14 7.92
N VAL A 223 14.05 -0.65 8.05
CA VAL A 223 14.77 -0.59 9.33
C VAL A 223 14.04 0.31 10.33
N ALA A 224 13.61 1.51 9.92
CA ALA A 224 12.86 2.43 10.79
C ALA A 224 11.55 1.79 11.29
N ALA A 225 10.81 1.13 10.40
CA ALA A 225 9.60 0.41 10.75
C ALA A 225 9.85 -0.79 11.67
N GLY A 226 10.96 -1.52 11.50
CA GLY A 226 11.35 -2.61 12.39
C GLY A 226 11.77 -2.12 13.78
N VAL A 227 12.49 -0.99 13.86
CA VAL A 227 12.79 -0.33 15.15
C VAL A 227 11.51 0.09 15.86
N LEU A 228 10.54 0.67 15.13
CA LEU A 228 9.21 0.96 15.66
C LEU A 228 8.49 -0.31 16.12
N ALA A 229 8.54 -1.38 15.33
CA ALA A 229 7.91 -2.65 15.66
C ALA A 229 8.43 -3.21 16.98
N ALA A 230 9.75 -3.13 17.22
CA ALA A 230 10.32 -3.55 18.50
C ALA A 230 9.66 -2.83 19.69
N GLN A 231 9.21 -1.57 19.53
CA GLN A 231 8.55 -0.77 20.58
C GLN A 231 7.13 -1.23 20.92
N LEU A 232 6.56 -2.15 20.15
CA LEU A 232 5.17 -2.56 20.26
C LEU A 232 5.04 -3.99 20.79
N PRO A 233 3.90 -4.33 21.43
CA PRO A 233 3.62 -5.70 21.86
C PRO A 233 3.68 -6.68 20.68
N ARG A 234 4.43 -7.77 20.84
CA ARG A 234 4.67 -8.80 19.81
C ARG A 234 5.34 -8.24 18.54
N GLY A 235 6.17 -7.21 18.69
CA GLY A 235 6.85 -6.48 17.63
C GLY A 235 7.47 -7.33 16.52
N VAL A 236 8.32 -8.30 16.87
CA VAL A 236 8.99 -9.18 15.89
C VAL A 236 8.00 -10.02 15.09
N ARG A 237 6.98 -10.58 15.76
CA ARG A 237 5.93 -11.37 15.09
C ARG A 237 5.12 -10.50 14.13
N ASN A 238 4.76 -9.30 14.54
CA ASN A 238 4.03 -8.37 13.68
C ASN A 238 4.87 -7.92 12.50
N ALA A 239 6.15 -7.62 12.72
CA ALA A 239 7.11 -7.30 11.67
C ALA A 239 7.19 -8.44 10.64
N ALA A 240 7.31 -9.69 11.09
CA ALA A 240 7.32 -10.85 10.21
C ALA A 240 6.01 -11.00 9.39
N ILE A 241 4.85 -10.76 10.00
CA ILE A 241 3.57 -10.80 9.28
C ILE A 241 3.51 -9.68 8.23
N VAL A 242 3.91 -8.45 8.57
CA VAL A 242 3.93 -7.32 7.64
C VAL A 242 4.91 -7.57 6.50
N ALA A 243 6.12 -8.07 6.78
CA ALA A 243 7.10 -8.47 5.78
C ALA A 243 6.53 -9.54 4.83
N ALA A 244 5.90 -10.57 5.38
CA ALA A 244 5.29 -11.63 4.58
C ALA A 244 4.20 -11.08 3.65
N VAL A 245 3.27 -10.26 4.18
CA VAL A 245 2.18 -9.64 3.38
C VAL A 245 2.73 -8.69 2.32
N TRP A 246 3.75 -7.90 2.64
CA TRP A 246 4.40 -6.99 1.71
C TRP A 246 5.06 -7.74 0.54
N LEU A 247 5.61 -8.94 0.79
CA LEU A 247 6.20 -9.77 -0.25
C LEU A 247 5.19 -10.56 -1.10
N VAL A 248 3.92 -10.69 -0.69
CA VAL A 248 2.92 -11.43 -1.49
C VAL A 248 2.73 -10.83 -2.89
N PRO A 249 2.50 -9.50 -3.06
CA PRO A 249 2.47 -8.89 -4.39
C PRO A 249 3.76 -9.10 -5.17
N TRP A 250 4.92 -9.01 -4.51
CA TRP A 250 6.21 -9.25 -5.14
C TRP A 250 6.29 -10.66 -5.72
N PHE A 251 5.91 -11.70 -4.97
CA PHE A 251 5.86 -13.07 -5.48
C PHE A 251 4.86 -13.24 -6.63
N ALA A 252 3.69 -12.61 -6.52
CA ALA A 252 2.63 -12.71 -7.52
C ALA A 252 2.96 -12.03 -8.85
N LEU A 253 3.78 -10.97 -8.84
CA LEU A 253 4.06 -10.13 -10.00
C LEU A 253 5.48 -10.28 -10.53
N GLN A 254 6.48 -10.25 -9.65
CA GLN A 254 7.89 -10.19 -10.04
C GLN A 254 8.46 -11.55 -10.41
N VAL A 255 8.03 -12.64 -9.76
CA VAL A 255 8.53 -13.98 -10.10
C VAL A 255 8.07 -14.44 -11.50
N PRO A 256 6.79 -14.30 -11.89
CA PRO A 256 6.37 -14.60 -13.26
C PRO A 256 7.01 -13.67 -14.29
N PHE A 257 7.20 -12.39 -13.95
CA PHE A 257 7.87 -11.46 -14.84
C PHE A 257 9.35 -11.81 -15.05
N ALA A 258 10.07 -12.15 -13.98
CA ALA A 258 11.46 -12.58 -14.05
C ALA A 258 11.64 -13.86 -14.86
N SER A 259 10.73 -14.84 -14.68
CA SER A 259 10.80 -16.11 -15.42
C SER A 259 10.56 -15.93 -16.92
N ARG A 260 9.64 -15.05 -17.33
CA ARG A 260 9.43 -14.66 -18.74
C ARG A 260 10.62 -13.89 -19.30
N SER A 261 11.15 -12.94 -18.53
CA SER A 261 12.27 -12.11 -18.96
C SER A 261 13.53 -12.96 -19.20
N LEU A 262 13.81 -13.95 -18.35
CA LEU A 262 14.95 -14.86 -18.53
C LEU A 262 14.82 -15.79 -19.76
N ALA A 263 13.61 -15.95 -20.30
CA ALA A 263 13.36 -16.77 -21.49
C ALA A 263 13.51 -15.99 -22.81
N GLU A 264 13.51 -14.66 -22.77
CA GLU A 264 13.68 -13.76 -23.92
C GLU A 264 15.04 -13.04 -23.83
N SER A 265 15.63 -12.61 -24.96
CA SER A 265 16.90 -11.88 -24.93
C SER A 265 16.71 -10.50 -24.29
N ILE A 266 17.06 -10.37 -23.00
CA ILE A 266 16.94 -9.11 -22.26
C ILE A 266 17.96 -8.09 -22.78
N ALA A 267 17.50 -6.96 -23.29
CA ALA A 267 18.38 -5.81 -23.54
C ALA A 267 19.03 -5.37 -22.21
N ALA A 268 20.35 -5.14 -22.20
CA ALA A 268 21.14 -4.85 -20.99
C ALA A 268 20.59 -3.70 -20.12
N GLU A 269 19.87 -2.78 -20.74
CA GLU A 269 19.22 -1.62 -20.10
C GLU A 269 18.08 -2.02 -19.14
N ASN A 270 17.39 -3.13 -19.41
CA ASN A 270 16.31 -3.63 -18.54
C ASN A 270 16.85 -4.45 -17.36
N VAL A 271 18.06 -5.01 -17.45
CA VAL A 271 18.66 -5.85 -16.40
C VAL A 271 18.82 -5.09 -15.09
N ILE A 272 19.20 -3.81 -15.14
CA ILE A 272 19.42 -3.00 -13.93
C ILE A 272 18.09 -2.73 -13.22
N ALA A 273 17.03 -2.36 -13.94
CA ALA A 273 15.71 -2.18 -13.35
C ALA A 273 15.17 -3.51 -12.78
N ILE A 274 15.33 -4.60 -13.52
CA ILE A 274 14.93 -5.96 -13.13
C ILE A 274 15.65 -6.41 -11.85
N VAL A 275 16.99 -6.34 -11.80
CA VAL A 275 17.78 -6.77 -10.63
C VAL A 275 17.49 -5.90 -9.41
N THR A 276 17.33 -4.59 -9.62
CA THR A 276 16.99 -3.63 -8.55
C THR A 276 15.63 -3.99 -7.94
N PHE A 277 14.56 -4.07 -8.73
CA PHE A 277 13.21 -4.32 -8.19
C PHE A 277 12.98 -5.76 -7.69
N ILE A 278 13.69 -6.76 -8.24
CA ILE A 278 13.61 -8.15 -7.77
C ILE A 278 14.32 -8.31 -6.42
N VAL A 279 15.50 -7.74 -6.23
CA VAL A 279 16.33 -8.09 -5.06
C VAL A 279 16.03 -7.21 -3.85
N ILE A 280 15.61 -5.96 -4.02
CA ILE A 280 15.51 -4.99 -2.92
C ILE A 280 14.34 -5.27 -1.99
N GLU A 281 13.15 -5.58 -2.50
CA GLU A 281 11.97 -5.79 -1.65
C GLU A 281 12.15 -6.98 -0.67
N PRO A 282 12.66 -8.15 -1.08
CA PRO A 282 13.03 -9.23 -0.16
C PRO A 282 14.08 -8.82 0.87
N ILE A 283 15.11 -8.07 0.46
CA ILE A 283 16.15 -7.57 1.37
C ILE A 283 15.54 -6.62 2.40
N ALA A 284 14.75 -5.64 1.97
CA ALA A 284 14.09 -4.70 2.86
C ALA A 284 13.13 -5.41 3.83
N ALA A 285 12.35 -6.37 3.35
CA ALA A 285 11.49 -7.19 4.20
C ALA A 285 12.30 -7.96 5.27
N ALA A 286 13.47 -8.50 4.91
CA ALA A 286 14.37 -9.13 5.88
C ALA A 286 14.91 -8.11 6.90
N PHE A 287 15.34 -6.92 6.46
CA PHE A 287 15.80 -5.85 7.34
C PHE A 287 14.73 -5.36 8.31
N LEU A 288 13.46 -5.34 7.90
CA LEU A 288 12.33 -5.03 8.77
C LEU A 288 12.23 -6.01 9.94
N VAL A 289 12.35 -7.32 9.68
CA VAL A 289 12.28 -8.35 10.71
C VAL A 289 13.54 -8.37 11.58
N LEU A 290 14.72 -8.26 10.95
CA LEU A 290 16.01 -8.26 11.64
C LEU A 290 16.14 -7.07 12.57
N SER A 291 15.83 -5.85 12.11
CA SER A 291 15.88 -4.65 12.96
C SER A 291 14.89 -4.72 14.12
N ALA A 292 13.69 -5.29 13.91
CA ALA A 292 12.75 -5.56 15.01
C ALA A 292 13.32 -6.55 16.03
N ALA A 293 13.95 -7.63 15.56
CA ALA A 293 14.58 -8.63 16.43
C ALA A 293 15.75 -8.04 17.23
N VAL A 294 16.68 -7.33 16.56
CA VAL A 294 17.86 -6.71 17.19
C VAL A 294 17.44 -5.64 18.21
N ALA A 295 16.55 -4.72 17.83
CA ALA A 295 16.08 -3.66 18.72
C ALA A 295 15.23 -4.18 19.88
N SER A 296 14.58 -5.34 19.74
CA SER A 296 13.88 -6.00 20.85
C SER A 296 14.85 -6.64 21.86
N ARG A 297 15.98 -7.19 21.39
CA ARG A 297 17.02 -7.79 22.24
C ARG A 297 17.85 -6.75 22.99
N ALA A 298 18.15 -5.61 22.37
CA ALA A 298 18.89 -4.51 23.00
C ALA A 298 18.19 -3.93 24.25
N ARG A 299 16.87 -4.17 24.41
CA ARG A 299 16.11 -3.81 25.61
C ARG A 299 16.30 -4.74 26.80
N PHE A 300 16.72 -5.98 26.54
CA PHE A 300 16.91 -7.00 27.58
C PHE A 300 18.34 -7.05 28.11
N ILE A 301 19.27 -6.28 27.54
CA ILE A 301 20.61 -6.11 28.09
C ILE A 301 20.47 -5.14 29.29
N PRO A 302 20.75 -5.58 30.53
CA PRO A 302 20.77 -4.67 31.68
C PRO A 302 21.74 -3.54 31.38
N ARG A 303 21.28 -2.30 31.48
CA ARG A 303 22.22 -1.20 31.61
C ARG A 303 22.78 -1.30 33.03
N ASP A 304 24.05 -1.63 33.15
CA ASP A 304 24.74 -1.56 34.44
C ASP A 304 24.50 -0.17 35.05
N PRO A 305 24.08 -0.06 36.32
CA PRO A 305 24.06 1.21 37.02
C PRO A 305 25.51 1.61 37.29
N GLY A 306 26.04 2.47 36.42
CA GLY A 306 27.24 3.26 36.70
C GLY A 306 26.93 4.50 37.52
#